data_AF-A0A2D7WKV3-F1
#
_entry.id   AF-A0A2D7WKV3-F1
#
_cell.length_a   1.000
_cell.length_b   1.000
_cell.length_c   1.000
_cell.angle_alpha   90.00
_cell.angle_beta   90.00
_cell.angle_gamma   90.00
#
_symmetry.space_group_name_H-M   'P 1'
#
loop_
_entity.id
_entity.type
_entity.pdbx_description
1 polymer ?
#
loop_
_entity_poly.entity_id
_entity_poly.type
_entity_poly.pdbx_seq_one_letter_code
_entity_poly.pdbx_strand_id
1 'polypeptide(L)'
;MPIMLGISLAVVIAASARWMQFDRDRSFYPTVLIVIASYYLLFACMAGQAVFEEALVALVFTAAALLAAFYWPLGVGIGIALHGIFDILHDGLIDNPGVPIWWPAFCAAVDLTLGAWLVVYSRRAPQSRQ
;
A
#
# COMPACT_ATOMS: atom_id res chain seq x y z
N MET A 1 1.70 19.83 3.26
CA MET A 1 2.10 19.52 1.86
C MET A 1 2.11 18.01 1.57
N PRO A 2 2.80 17.13 2.34
CA PRO A 2 2.90 15.70 2.01
C PRO A 2 1.55 14.99 1.86
N ILE A 3 0.63 15.20 2.81
CA ILE A 3 -0.72 14.60 2.79
C ILE A 3 -1.50 14.99 1.53
N MET A 4 -1.49 16.27 1.14
CA MET A 4 -2.21 16.74 -0.04
C MET A 4 -1.66 16.11 -1.32
N LEU A 5 -0.33 15.97 -1.43
CA LEU A 5 0.32 15.31 -2.55
C LEU A 5 -0.02 13.81 -2.58
N GLY A 6 -0.03 13.15 -1.43
CA GLY A 6 -0.41 11.74 -1.32
C GLY A 6 -1.86 11.49 -1.74
N ILE A 7 -2.81 12.29 -1.24
CA ILE A 7 -4.22 12.21 -1.67
C ILE A 7 -4.35 12.47 -3.18
N SER A 8 -3.68 13.50 -3.69
CA SER A 8 -3.73 13.85 -5.11
C SER A 8 -3.19 12.71 -5.97
N LEU A 9 -2.08 12.09 -5.56
CA LEU A 9 -1.51 10.95 -6.25
C LEU A 9 -2.43 9.73 -6.20
N ALA A 10 -3.04 9.42 -5.05
CA ALA A 10 -3.99 8.32 -4.94
C ALA A 10 -5.20 8.50 -5.87
N VAL A 11 -5.72 9.73 -6.00
CA VAL A 11 -6.80 10.05 -6.95
C VAL A 11 -6.34 9.83 -8.39
N VAL A 12 -5.11 10.26 -8.74
CA VAL A 12 -4.54 10.03 -10.08
C VAL A 12 -4.34 8.53 -10.36
N ILE A 13 -3.85 7.77 -9.38
CA ILE A 13 -3.70 6.31 -9.49
C ILE A 13 -5.06 5.65 -9.70
N ALA A 14 -6.05 5.96 -8.87
CA ALA A 14 -7.40 5.38 -8.99
C ALA A 14 -8.07 5.75 -10.32
N ALA A 15 -7.96 7.01 -10.75
CA ALA A 15 -8.53 7.47 -12.01
C ALA A 15 -7.85 6.83 -13.23
N SER A 16 -6.52 6.73 -13.22
CA SER A 16 -5.76 6.10 -14.31
C SER A 16 -5.98 4.59 -14.35
N ALA A 17 -5.98 3.90 -13.21
CA ALA A 17 -6.28 2.47 -13.12
C ALA A 17 -7.69 2.15 -13.64
N ARG A 18 -8.66 3.03 -13.37
CA ARG A 18 -10.02 2.90 -13.90
C ARG A 18 -10.09 3.19 -15.41
N TRP A 19 -9.39 4.22 -15.88
CA TRP A 19 -9.37 4.60 -17.29
C TRP A 19 -8.70 3.54 -18.17
N MET A 20 -7.56 3.00 -17.71
CA MET A 20 -6.80 1.95 -18.38
C MET A 20 -7.35 0.54 -18.11
N GLN A 21 -8.38 0.42 -17.26
CA GLN A 21 -9.00 -0.83 -16.83
C GLN A 21 -8.06 -1.79 -16.07
N PHE A 22 -6.97 -1.28 -15.48
CA PHE A 22 -6.11 -2.07 -14.57
C PHE A 22 -6.88 -2.58 -13.34
N ASP A 23 -7.94 -1.89 -12.93
CA ASP A 23 -8.84 -2.36 -11.86
C ASP A 23 -9.50 -3.71 -12.16
N ARG A 24 -9.53 -4.14 -13.42
CA ARG A 24 -10.06 -5.45 -13.83
C ARG A 24 -9.02 -6.56 -13.69
N ASP A 25 -7.74 -6.20 -13.66
CA ASP A 25 -6.66 -7.15 -13.44
C ASP A 25 -6.52 -7.41 -11.94
N ARG A 26 -6.70 -8.68 -11.55
CA ARG A 26 -6.63 -9.11 -10.14
C ARG A 26 -5.23 -8.91 -9.54
N SER A 27 -4.19 -8.79 -10.37
CA SER A 27 -2.80 -8.63 -9.93
C SER A 27 -2.42 -7.18 -9.62
N PHE A 28 -3.17 -6.19 -10.11
CA PHE A 28 -2.77 -4.78 -10.03
C PHE A 28 -2.62 -4.28 -8.58
N TYR A 29 -3.69 -4.33 -7.79
CA TYR A 29 -3.67 -3.83 -6.41
C TYR A 29 -2.80 -4.66 -5.45
N PRO A 30 -2.71 -6.00 -5.56
CA PRO A 30 -1.71 -6.77 -4.82
C PRO A 30 -0.29 -6.32 -5.14
N THR A 31 0.01 -6.05 -6.42
CA THR A 31 1.33 -5.52 -6.82
C THR A 31 1.60 -4.16 -6.19
N VAL A 32 0.61 -3.27 -6.16
CA VAL A 32 0.71 -1.98 -5.46
C VAL A 32 1.07 -2.18 -3.99
N LEU A 33 0.37 -3.08 -3.28
CA LEU A 33 0.66 -3.38 -1.86
C LEU A 33 2.08 -3.92 -1.65
N ILE A 34 2.56 -4.79 -2.54
CA ILE A 34 3.93 -5.32 -2.47
C ILE A 34 4.95 -4.20 -2.68
N VAL A 35 4.71 -3.32 -3.67
CA VAL A 35 5.62 -2.22 -4.01
C VAL A 35 5.70 -1.21 -2.88
N ILE A 36 4.57 -0.73 -2.35
CA ILE A 36 4.58 0.27 -1.26
C ILE A 36 5.28 -0.29 0.00
N ALA A 37 5.06 -1.56 0.33
CA ALA A 37 5.72 -2.22 1.45
C ALA A 37 7.23 -2.39 1.26
N SER A 38 7.70 -2.50 0.02
CA SER A 38 9.13 -2.64 -0.27
C SER A 38 9.94 -1.35 -0.11
N TYR A 39 9.30 -0.18 -0.07
CA TYR A 39 10.04 1.10 -0.01
C TYR A 39 10.76 1.32 1.32
N TYR A 40 10.17 0.94 2.45
CA TYR A 40 10.88 1.03 3.73
C TYR A 40 12.12 0.12 3.77
N LEU A 41 12.00 -1.09 3.23
CA LEU A 41 13.14 -1.98 3.06
C LEU A 41 14.21 -1.38 2.14
N LEU A 42 13.81 -0.68 1.06
CA LEU A 42 14.75 0.04 0.21
C LEU A 42 15.50 1.12 0.99
N PHE A 43 14.80 1.94 1.78
CA PHE A 43 15.43 2.97 2.62
C PHE A 43 16.38 2.37 3.65
N ALA A 44 15.98 1.26 4.27
CA ALA A 44 16.80 0.51 5.22
C ALA A 44 18.10 0.02 4.55
N CYS A 45 17.99 -0.56 3.35
CA CYS A 45 19.15 -1.01 2.57
C CYS A 45 20.08 0.17 2.22
N MET A 46 19.52 1.32 1.85
CA MET A 46 20.30 2.53 1.53
C MET A 46 21.02 3.10 2.76
N ALA A 47 20.40 3.04 3.93
CA ALA A 47 21.00 3.51 5.19
C ALA A 47 21.93 2.47 5.84
N GLY A 48 21.83 1.19 5.45
CA GLY A 48 22.56 0.09 6.07
C GLY A 48 22.09 -0.22 7.50
N GLN A 49 20.86 0.17 7.87
CA GLN A 49 20.26 -0.01 9.19
C GLN A 49 18.80 -0.45 9.06
N ALA A 50 18.25 -1.10 10.10
CA ALA A 50 16.86 -1.61 10.15
C ALA A 50 16.45 -2.61 9.04
N VAL A 51 17.42 -3.14 8.28
CA VAL A 51 17.14 -3.99 7.10
C VAL A 51 16.34 -5.24 7.48
N PHE A 52 16.63 -5.84 8.62
CA PHE A 52 15.96 -7.07 9.05
C PHE A 52 14.50 -6.82 9.45
N GLU A 53 14.27 -5.78 10.25
CA GLU A 53 12.96 -5.34 10.73
C GLU A 53 12.05 -4.98 9.54
N GLU A 54 12.58 -4.20 8.61
CA GLU A 54 11.85 -3.73 7.43
C GLU A 54 11.62 -4.87 6.43
N ALA A 55 12.55 -5.82 6.32
CA ALA A 55 12.35 -7.04 5.53
C ALA A 55 11.22 -7.90 6.10
N LEU A 56 11.10 -7.99 7.43
CA LEU A 56 10.02 -8.73 8.07
C LEU A 56 8.66 -8.07 7.79
N VAL A 57 8.58 -6.75 7.91
CA VAL A 57 7.35 -6.00 7.59
C VAL A 57 6.98 -6.17 6.12
N ALA A 58 7.94 -5.97 5.20
CA ALA A 58 7.73 -6.14 3.77
C ALA A 58 7.26 -7.57 3.44
N LEU A 59 7.81 -8.58 4.10
CA LEU A 59 7.39 -9.97 3.96
C LEU A 59 5.94 -10.19 4.42
N VAL A 60 5.55 -9.62 5.56
CA VAL A 60 4.18 -9.73 6.10
C VAL A 60 3.17 -9.13 5.12
N PHE A 61 3.42 -7.90 4.64
CA PHE A 61 2.51 -7.26 3.68
C PHE A 61 2.49 -7.97 2.33
N THR A 62 3.63 -8.49 1.87
CA THR A 62 3.70 -9.30 0.64
C THR A 62 2.89 -10.57 0.77
N ALA A 63 3.05 -11.31 1.87
CA ALA A 63 2.27 -12.51 2.14
C ALA A 63 0.77 -12.19 2.22
N ALA A 64 0.40 -11.12 2.91
CA ALA A 64 -0.99 -10.66 3.00
C ALA A 64 -1.56 -10.28 1.62
N ALA A 65 -0.80 -9.58 0.78
CA ALA A 65 -1.18 -9.22 -0.58
C ALA A 65 -1.49 -10.46 -1.43
N LEU A 66 -0.59 -11.45 -1.40
CA LEU A 66 -0.75 -12.70 -2.14
C LEU A 66 -1.94 -13.51 -1.63
N LEU A 67 -2.06 -13.71 -0.32
CA LEU A 67 -3.19 -14.45 0.27
C LEU A 67 -4.53 -13.77 -0.04
N ALA A 68 -4.62 -12.45 0.10
CA ALA A 68 -5.82 -11.70 -0.22
C ALA A 68 -6.15 -11.80 -1.72
N ALA A 69 -5.17 -11.72 -2.61
CA ALA A 69 -5.38 -11.85 -4.05
C ALA A 69 -6.02 -13.18 -4.45
N PHE A 70 -5.64 -14.29 -3.80
CA PHE A 70 -6.16 -15.62 -4.11
C PHE A 70 -7.50 -15.94 -3.45
N TYR A 71 -7.72 -15.49 -2.21
CA TYR A 71 -8.86 -15.96 -1.40
C TYR A 71 -9.91 -14.90 -1.13
N TRP A 72 -9.52 -13.62 -1.05
CA TRP A 72 -10.40 -12.56 -0.61
C TRP A 72 -10.02 -11.20 -1.24
N PRO A 73 -10.49 -10.91 -2.47
CA PRO A 73 -10.09 -9.70 -3.19
C PRO A 73 -10.34 -8.38 -2.43
N LEU A 74 -11.37 -8.34 -1.56
CA LEU A 74 -11.63 -7.20 -0.68
C LEU A 74 -10.48 -6.99 0.34
N GLY A 75 -9.83 -8.08 0.76
CA GLY A 75 -8.70 -8.07 1.68
C GLY A 75 -7.50 -7.29 1.16
N VAL A 76 -7.36 -7.12 -0.16
CA VAL A 76 -6.26 -6.32 -0.74
C VAL A 76 -6.43 -4.84 -0.38
N GLY A 77 -7.64 -4.30 -0.50
CA GLY A 77 -7.92 -2.90 -0.11
C GLY A 77 -7.76 -2.67 1.39
N ILE A 78 -8.12 -3.67 2.20
CA ILE A 78 -7.86 -3.65 3.65
C ILE A 78 -6.36 -3.68 3.92
N GLY A 79 -5.60 -4.52 3.20
CA GLY A 79 -4.14 -4.60 3.32
C GLY A 79 -3.43 -3.29 2.99
N ILE A 80 -3.83 -2.61 1.92
CA ILE A 80 -3.33 -1.27 1.57
C ILE A 80 -3.66 -0.28 2.70
N ALA A 81 -4.89 -0.26 3.21
CA ALA A 81 -5.24 0.64 4.31
C ALA A 81 -4.46 0.33 5.60
N LEU A 82 -4.21 -0.94 5.90
CA LEU A 82 -3.37 -1.35 7.04
C LEU A 82 -1.91 -0.93 6.87
N HIS A 83 -1.39 -0.93 5.64
CA HIS A 83 -0.07 -0.36 5.36
C HIS A 83 -0.05 1.15 5.63
N GLY A 84 -1.09 1.87 5.22
CA GLY A 84 -1.24 3.29 5.56
C GLY A 84 -1.34 3.57 7.07
N ILE A 85 -1.85 2.62 7.86
CA ILE A 85 -1.81 2.71 9.34
C ILE A 85 -0.38 2.45 9.84
N PHE A 86 0.31 1.46 9.26
CA PHE A 86 1.72 1.20 9.57
C PHE A 86 2.58 2.42 9.30
N ASP A 87 2.37 3.14 8.19
CA ASP A 87 3.05 4.41 7.89
C ASP A 87 2.93 5.42 9.05
N ILE A 88 1.73 5.57 9.64
CA ILE A 88 1.52 6.52 10.76
C ILE A 88 2.29 6.09 12.01
N LEU A 89 2.47 4.79 12.20
CA LEU A 89 3.12 4.21 13.38
C LEU A 89 4.62 3.97 13.18
N HIS A 90 5.13 4.10 11.95
CA HIS A 90 6.45 3.63 11.53
C HIS A 90 7.58 4.17 12.42
N ASP A 91 7.68 5.49 12.56
CA ASP A 91 8.73 6.16 13.36
C ASP A 91 8.72 5.74 14.84
N GLY A 92 7.59 5.23 15.35
CA GLY A 92 7.46 4.72 16.72
C GLY A 92 7.76 3.23 16.87
N LEU A 93 7.80 2.49 15.76
CA LEU A 93 8.00 1.04 15.73
C LEU A 93 9.42 0.67 15.26
N ILE A 94 9.98 1.39 14.30
CA ILE A 94 11.26 1.09 13.67
C ILE A 94 12.06 2.39 13.50
N ASP A 95 13.25 2.44 14.10
CA ASP A 95 14.21 3.52 13.86
C ASP A 95 14.96 3.25 12.55
N ASN A 96 14.51 3.89 11.47
CA ASN A 96 15.10 3.76 10.14
C ASN A 96 15.54 5.15 9.63
N PRO A 97 16.82 5.52 9.79
CA PRO A 97 17.30 6.85 9.40
C PRO A 97 17.34 7.06 7.87
N GLY A 98 17.11 6.00 7.08
CA GLY A 98 16.99 6.11 5.62
C GLY A 98 15.67 6.72 5.17
N VAL A 99 14.64 6.72 6.03
CA VAL A 99 13.30 7.21 5.69
C VAL A 99 13.29 8.74 5.72
N PRO A 100 12.91 9.42 4.61
CA PRO A 100 12.72 10.86 4.63
C PRO A 100 11.58 11.25 5.58
N ILE A 101 11.76 12.32 6.37
CA ILE A 101 10.76 12.78 7.37
C ILE A 101 9.35 13.06 6.81
N TRP A 102 9.23 13.32 5.51
CA TRP A 102 7.94 13.57 4.86
C TRP A 102 7.27 12.29 4.34
N TRP A 103 8.01 11.18 4.27
CA TRP A 103 7.59 9.94 3.62
C TRP A 103 6.41 9.27 4.32
N PRO A 104 6.40 9.06 5.66
CA PRO A 104 5.31 8.33 6.30
C PRO A 104 3.96 9.05 6.15
N ALA A 105 3.94 10.37 6.33
CA ALA A 105 2.72 11.17 6.13
C ALA A 105 2.24 11.19 4.67
N PHE A 106 3.14 11.10 3.70
CA PHE A 106 2.81 11.01 2.28
C PHE A 106 2.25 9.63 1.92
N CYS A 107 2.94 8.55 2.31
CA CYS A 107 2.55 7.17 2.03
C CYS A 107 1.22 6.82 2.71
N ALA A 108 1.06 7.19 3.99
CA ALA A 108 -0.21 7.03 4.70
C ALA A 108 -1.40 7.66 3.97
N ALA A 109 -1.20 8.86 3.41
CA ALA A 109 -2.24 9.56 2.67
C ALA A 109 -2.57 8.86 1.34
N VAL A 110 -1.56 8.30 0.64
CA VAL A 110 -1.79 7.50 -0.57
C VAL A 110 -2.59 6.24 -0.21
N ASP A 111 -2.11 5.51 0.77
CA ASP A 111 -2.55 4.15 1.11
C ASP A 111 -3.95 4.14 1.71
N LEU A 112 -4.23 5.04 2.66
CA LEU A 112 -5.57 5.15 3.24
C LEU A 112 -6.60 5.57 2.19
N THR A 113 -6.23 6.49 1.29
CA THR A 113 -7.13 6.94 0.21
C THR A 113 -7.39 5.82 -0.80
N LEU A 114 -6.32 5.15 -1.26
CA LEU A 114 -6.42 4.09 -2.25
C LEU A 114 -7.07 2.82 -1.68
N GLY A 115 -6.74 2.45 -0.46
CA GLY A 115 -7.35 1.33 0.26
C GLY A 115 -8.84 1.55 0.49
N ALA A 116 -9.25 2.75 0.94
CA ALA A 116 -10.66 3.11 1.09
C ALA A 116 -11.41 3.08 -0.25
N TRP A 117 -10.80 3.65 -1.30
CA TRP A 117 -11.35 3.60 -2.66
C TRP A 117 -11.59 2.16 -3.11
N LEU A 118 -10.59 1.29 -2.98
CA LEU A 118 -10.69 -0.10 -3.40
C LEU A 118 -11.74 -0.87 -2.61
N VAL A 119 -11.81 -0.71 -1.28
CA VAL A 119 -12.83 -1.35 -0.44
C VAL A 119 -14.24 -0.94 -0.87
N VAL A 120 -14.46 0.36 -1.13
CA VAL A 120 -15.76 0.86 -1.61
C VAL A 120 -16.07 0.35 -3.01
N TYR A 121 -15.09 0.34 -3.90
CA TYR A 121 -15.23 -0.10 -5.28
C TYR A 121 -15.56 -1.60 -5.37
N SER A 122 -14.80 -2.45 -4.68
CA SER A 122 -14.99 -3.90 -4.66
C SER A 122 -16.33 -4.32 -4.05
N ARG A 123 -16.91 -3.53 -3.14
CA ARG A 123 -18.26 -3.78 -2.61
C ARG A 123 -19.38 -3.42 -3.59
N ARG A 124 -19.12 -2.52 -4.54
CA ARG A 124 -20.10 -2.03 -5.52
C ARG A 124 -20.03 -2.78 -6.85
N ALA A 125 -18.91 -3.45 -7.15
CA ALA A 125 -18.77 -4.27 -8.34
C ALA A 125 -19.67 -5.53 -8.21
N PRO A 126 -20.50 -5.85 -9.21
CA PRO A 126 -21.19 -7.14 -9.26
C PRO A 126 -20.15 -8.25 -9.15
N GLN A 127 -20.32 -9.16 -8.18
CA GLN A 127 -19.50 -10.35 -8.09
C GLN A 127 -19.76 -11.21 -9.33
N SER A 128 -19.02 -10.99 -10.41
CA SER A 128 -18.91 -11.99 -11.46
C SER A 128 -18.17 -13.17 -10.85
N ARG A 129 -18.95 -14.14 -10.35
CA ARG A 129 -18.45 -15.47 -10.03
C ARG A 129 -17.72 -15.99 -11.27
N GLN A 130 -16.41 -16.18 -11.15
CA GLN A 130 -15.67 -17.16 -11.92
C GLN A 130 -15.02 -18.07 -10.90
#